data_AF-A0A4Q2Y1G0-F1
#
_entry.id   AF-A0A4Q2Y1G0-F1
#
_cell.length_a   1.000
_cell.length_b   1.000
_cell.length_c   1.000
_cell.angle_alpha   90.00
_cell.angle_beta   90.00
_cell.angle_gamma   90.00
#
_symmetry.space_group_name_H-M   'P 1'
#
loop_
_entity.id
_entity.type
_entity.pdbx_description
1 polymer ?
#
loop_
_entity_poly.entity_id
_entity_poly.type
_entity_poly.pdbx_seq_one_letter_code
_entity_poly.pdbx_strand_id
1 'polypeptide(L)'
;MFAWIPGGKETREDIQASRYLVETAAGGPKGSRQRVFRHLTEDQKLLFPHDTAIHPALPVKERLWQKNPEDPALFAEYATLYLKQNGTLPPGYFETAAQLAPANPWFAYHAANHEARKACSQNPDGTYKIKDQERMERVLSLLRKASSQTGFETYHAEMLSRRIAALRQGNLLETLDSLNQMANSQLGALTYFTDLPSAICARSWTAAETRNAEAFREISHDAGSFVKGLCKSRVETMLNEVILLGHVSVISKQLAADAQKLGLTEEHGMWNGINVRLADNRKDRATRMLRVDGKEADRLKEGPWMLSSSLEAGPKVAKSQPVLTRADLKPGILQEHAVLSRFLALATWLLVAAVMGATVLY
;
A
#
# COMPACT_ATOMS: atom_id res chain seq x y z
N MET A 1 10.04 -31.69 -11.05
CA MET A 1 11.16 -31.65 -11.99
C MET A 1 11.87 -30.31 -11.76
N PHE A 2 12.87 -30.28 -10.89
CA PHE A 2 13.63 -29.05 -10.61
C PHE A 2 14.52 -28.77 -11.82
N ALA A 3 14.39 -27.58 -12.42
CA ALA A 3 15.30 -27.15 -13.46
C ALA A 3 16.69 -26.97 -12.83
N TRP A 4 17.56 -27.95 -13.02
CA TRP A 4 18.98 -27.83 -12.71
C TRP A 4 19.56 -26.83 -13.73
N ILE A 5 20.03 -25.68 -13.26
CA ILE A 5 20.76 -24.71 -14.10
C ILE A 5 22.18 -25.26 -14.25
N PRO A 6 22.59 -25.80 -15.42
CA PRO A 6 23.94 -26.33 -15.59
C PRO A 6 24.92 -25.17 -15.80
N GLY A 7 26.03 -25.16 -15.05
CA GLY A 7 27.29 -24.58 -15.53
C GLY A 7 27.58 -23.10 -15.23
N GLY A 8 26.77 -22.39 -14.44
CA GLY A 8 27.17 -21.07 -13.94
C GLY A 8 28.11 -21.18 -12.75
N LYS A 9 29.36 -20.69 -12.84
CA LYS A 9 30.18 -20.48 -11.63
C LYS A 9 29.45 -19.45 -10.75
N GLU A 10 28.92 -19.88 -9.60
CA GLU A 10 28.37 -18.95 -8.62
C GLU A 10 29.45 -17.94 -8.24
N THR A 11 29.13 -16.66 -8.39
CA THR A 11 30.04 -15.61 -7.96
C THR A 11 30.01 -15.48 -6.45
N ARG A 12 31.07 -14.91 -5.85
CA ARG A 12 31.08 -14.59 -4.42
C ARG A 12 29.90 -13.70 -4.01
N GLU A 13 29.45 -12.83 -4.91
CA GLU A 13 28.30 -11.95 -4.72
C GLU A 13 26.98 -12.74 -4.71
N ASP A 14 26.81 -13.74 -5.60
CA ASP A 14 25.64 -14.63 -5.61
C ASP A 14 25.51 -15.41 -4.30
N ILE A 15 26.63 -15.92 -3.76
CA ILE A 15 26.65 -16.65 -2.48
C ILE A 15 26.25 -15.72 -1.31
N GLN A 16 26.72 -14.48 -1.32
CA GLN A 16 26.36 -13.49 -0.29
C GLN A 16 24.90 -13.08 -0.38
N ALA A 17 24.37 -12.86 -1.58
CA ALA A 17 22.97 -12.55 -1.81
C ALA A 17 22.06 -13.71 -1.37
N SER A 18 22.42 -14.95 -1.70
CA SER A 18 21.71 -16.16 -1.28
C SER A 18 21.63 -16.27 0.25
N ARG A 19 22.75 -16.07 0.96
CA ARG A 19 22.77 -16.02 2.44
C ARG A 19 21.90 -14.90 3.00
N TYR A 20 21.98 -13.71 2.41
CA TYR A 20 21.18 -12.55 2.82
C TYR A 20 19.68 -12.83 2.72
N LEU A 21 19.22 -13.33 1.56
CA LEU A 21 17.81 -13.62 1.28
C LEU A 21 17.24 -14.67 2.24
N VAL A 22 18.08 -15.63 2.60
CA VAL A 22 17.79 -16.67 3.57
C VAL A 22 17.65 -16.14 5.00
N GLU A 23 18.45 -15.16 5.40
CA GLU A 23 18.27 -14.49 6.69
C GLU A 23 17.01 -13.62 6.69
N THR A 24 16.67 -12.99 5.55
CA THR A 24 15.40 -12.25 5.40
C THR A 24 14.18 -13.12 5.69
N ALA A 25 14.15 -14.34 5.16
CA ALA A 25 13.08 -15.31 5.43
C ALA A 25 12.98 -15.74 6.91
N ALA A 26 14.03 -15.54 7.70
CA ALA A 26 14.11 -15.90 9.12
C ALA A 26 13.94 -14.69 10.08
N GLY A 27 13.41 -13.57 9.59
CA GLY A 27 13.18 -12.36 10.41
C GLY A 27 14.04 -11.16 10.04
N GLY A 28 14.60 -11.14 8.83
CA GLY A 28 15.44 -10.04 8.34
C GLY A 28 16.94 -10.35 8.43
N PRO A 29 17.74 -9.93 7.45
CA PRO A 29 19.19 -10.09 7.49
C PRO A 29 19.80 -9.28 8.62
N LYS A 30 20.56 -9.97 9.48
CA LYS A 30 21.25 -9.31 10.58
C LYS A 30 22.24 -8.30 9.98
N GLY A 31 22.21 -7.07 10.47
CA GLY A 31 23.12 -6.03 9.97
C GLY A 31 22.65 -5.27 8.74
N SER A 32 21.53 -5.63 8.08
CA SER A 32 21.04 -4.92 6.87
C SER A 32 20.85 -3.44 7.12
N ARG A 33 20.15 -3.11 8.20
CA ARG A 33 19.95 -1.74 8.65
C ARG A 33 21.28 -1.04 8.94
N GLN A 34 22.19 -1.69 9.67
CA GLN A 34 23.51 -1.13 10.01
C GLN A 34 24.31 -0.80 8.75
N ARG A 35 24.28 -1.67 7.74
CA ARG A 35 24.97 -1.45 6.45
C ARG A 35 24.38 -0.25 5.70
N VAL A 36 23.06 -0.16 5.59
CA VAL A 36 22.41 1.01 4.98
C VAL A 36 22.73 2.28 5.76
N PHE A 37 22.55 2.25 7.08
CA PHE A 37 22.61 3.43 7.93
C PHE A 37 24.04 3.97 8.08
N ARG A 38 25.08 3.16 7.86
CA ARG A 38 26.48 3.59 7.89
C ARG A 38 26.75 4.71 6.87
N HIS A 39 25.99 4.78 5.79
CA HIS A 39 26.17 5.73 4.71
C HIS A 39 25.19 6.91 4.74
N LEU A 40 24.22 6.89 5.65
CA LEU A 40 23.21 7.94 5.77
C LEU A 40 23.66 9.02 6.77
N THR A 41 23.30 10.27 6.48
CA THR A 41 23.36 11.35 7.48
C THR A 41 22.36 11.10 8.60
N GLU A 42 22.52 11.77 9.75
CA GLU A 42 21.55 11.67 10.85
C GLU A 42 20.13 12.05 10.41
N ASP A 43 19.98 13.07 9.56
CA ASP A 43 18.66 13.48 9.06
C ASP A 43 18.08 12.45 8.09
N GLN A 44 18.90 11.84 7.23
CA GLN A 44 18.46 10.77 6.34
C GLN A 44 18.03 9.51 7.12
N LYS A 45 18.70 9.17 8.22
CA LYS A 45 18.32 8.03 9.08
C LYS A 45 16.90 8.19 9.64
N LEU A 46 16.47 9.42 9.93
CA LEU A 46 15.13 9.72 10.45
C LEU A 46 14.02 9.47 9.41
N LEU A 47 14.33 9.45 8.11
CA LEU A 47 13.36 9.15 7.04
C LEU A 47 12.88 7.70 7.10
N PHE A 48 13.71 6.79 7.62
CA PHE A 48 13.45 5.36 7.65
C PHE A 48 12.79 4.92 8.97
N PRO A 49 11.87 3.95 8.93
CA PRO A 49 11.22 3.43 10.13
C PRO A 49 12.27 2.97 11.15
N HIS A 50 12.10 3.38 12.41
CA HIS A 50 12.92 2.87 13.50
C HIS A 50 12.50 1.45 13.87
N ASP A 51 13.45 0.63 14.30
CA ASP A 51 13.16 -0.72 14.76
C ASP A 51 12.21 -0.57 15.94
N THR A 52 10.93 -0.87 15.70
CA THR A 52 9.86 -0.63 16.66
C THR A 52 10.02 -1.49 17.91
N ALA A 53 10.86 -2.52 17.86
CA ALA A 53 11.22 -3.33 19.01
C ALA A 53 12.19 -2.60 19.96
N ILE A 54 12.92 -1.57 19.49
CA ILE A 54 13.99 -0.90 20.23
C ILE A 54 13.68 0.59 20.46
N HIS A 55 13.03 1.27 19.51
CA HIS A 55 12.65 2.67 19.64
C HIS A 55 11.21 2.93 19.17
N PRO A 56 10.40 3.66 19.95
CA PRO A 56 9.07 4.07 19.49
C PRO A 56 9.21 4.96 18.25
N ALA A 57 8.48 4.63 17.19
CA ALA A 57 8.60 5.32 15.91
C ALA A 57 8.13 6.79 15.95
N LEU A 58 7.26 7.15 16.91
CA LEU A 58 6.62 8.47 16.97
C LEU A 58 7.57 9.60 17.39
N PRO A 59 8.35 9.50 18.50
CA PRO A 59 9.32 10.54 18.87
C PRO A 59 10.34 10.85 17.77
N VAL A 60 10.70 9.87 16.95
CA VAL A 60 11.61 10.04 15.81
C VAL A 60 10.97 10.90 14.72
N LYS A 61 9.72 10.61 14.37
CA LYS A 61 8.96 11.36 13.35
C LYS A 61 8.61 12.76 13.82
N GLU A 62 8.28 12.89 15.11
CA GLU A 62 8.09 14.20 15.74
C GLU A 62 9.36 15.03 15.69
N ARG A 63 10.51 14.47 16.09
CA ARG A 63 11.82 15.16 16.00
C ARG A 63 12.17 15.56 14.57
N LEU A 64 11.88 14.70 13.59
CA LEU A 64 12.12 14.99 12.18
C LEU A 64 11.28 16.16 11.69
N TRP A 65 9.99 16.19 12.04
CA TRP A 65 9.11 17.32 11.75
C TRP A 65 9.55 18.60 12.47
N GLN A 66 9.87 18.53 13.76
CA GLN A 66 10.34 19.69 14.54
C GLN A 66 11.62 20.31 13.99
N LYS A 67 12.51 19.53 13.37
CA LYS A 67 13.70 20.04 12.68
C LYS A 67 13.37 20.83 11.41
N ASN A 68 12.28 20.51 10.74
CA ASN A 68 11.86 21.12 9.47
C ASN A 68 10.34 21.41 9.53
N PRO A 69 9.89 22.36 10.38
CA PRO A 69 8.48 22.53 10.68
C PRO A 69 7.66 23.05 9.49
N GLU A 70 8.33 23.66 8.50
CA GLU A 70 7.72 24.20 7.27
C GLU A 70 7.43 23.11 6.22
N ASP A 71 7.82 21.86 6.46
CA ASP A 71 7.65 20.77 5.51
C ASP A 71 6.32 20.03 5.72
N PRO A 72 5.31 20.20 4.83
CA PRO A 72 4.01 19.57 4.97
C PRO A 72 4.07 18.04 4.89
N ALA A 73 5.06 17.48 4.18
CA ALA A 73 5.17 16.03 4.02
C ALA A 73 5.66 15.34 5.30
N LEU A 74 6.59 16.00 6.02
CA LEU A 74 7.02 15.54 7.33
C LEU A 74 5.90 15.63 8.37
N PHE A 75 5.13 16.73 8.35
CA PHE A 75 3.97 16.86 9.22
C PHE A 75 2.89 15.80 8.92
N ALA A 76 2.61 15.52 7.64
CA ALA A 76 1.67 14.48 7.24
C ALA A 76 2.07 13.09 7.75
N GLU A 77 3.35 12.70 7.65
CA GLU A 77 3.85 11.43 8.23
C GLU A 77 3.74 11.39 9.75
N TYR A 78 4.14 12.48 10.42
CA TYR A 78 4.02 12.59 11.87
C TYR A 78 2.57 12.45 12.33
N ALA A 79 1.65 13.24 11.76
CA ALA A 79 0.25 13.23 12.14
C ALA A 79 -0.42 11.87 11.92
N THR A 80 -0.06 11.19 10.82
CA THR A 80 -0.54 9.84 10.53
C THR A 80 -0.06 8.83 11.58
N LEU A 81 1.22 8.87 11.93
CA LEU A 81 1.78 7.97 12.94
C LEU A 81 1.23 8.27 14.34
N TYR A 82 1.08 9.55 14.68
CA TYR A 82 0.47 10.01 15.92
C TYR A 82 -0.96 9.46 16.03
N LEU A 83 -1.77 9.59 14.98
CA LEU A 83 -3.12 9.06 14.92
C LEU A 83 -3.15 7.53 15.11
N LYS A 84 -2.24 6.80 14.47
CA LYS A 84 -2.14 5.35 14.60
C LYS A 84 -1.84 4.92 16.04
N GLN A 85 -0.96 5.63 16.74
CA GLN A 85 -0.50 5.26 18.08
C GLN A 85 -1.43 5.75 19.20
N ASN A 86 -1.91 6.99 19.09
CA ASN A 86 -2.72 7.64 20.12
C ASN A 86 -4.23 7.53 19.88
N GLY A 87 -4.64 7.17 18.65
CA GLY A 87 -6.05 7.09 18.29
C GLY A 87 -6.75 8.44 18.11
N THR A 88 -6.01 9.56 18.17
CA THR A 88 -6.49 10.93 17.97
C THR A 88 -5.54 11.71 17.06
N LEU A 89 -6.00 12.80 16.46
CA LEU A 89 -5.13 13.73 15.73
C LEU A 89 -4.17 14.46 16.69
N PRO A 90 -2.98 14.90 16.22
CA PRO A 90 -2.07 15.69 17.05
C PRO A 90 -2.68 17.05 17.42
N PRO A 91 -2.28 17.67 18.55
CA PRO A 91 -2.72 19.02 18.91
C PRO A 91 -2.37 20.04 17.82
N GLY A 92 -3.26 21.00 17.58
CA GLY A 92 -3.03 22.04 16.57
C GLY A 92 -3.07 21.53 15.11
N TYR A 93 -3.66 20.35 14.86
CA TYR A 93 -3.60 19.69 13.55
C TYR A 93 -4.11 20.57 12.41
N PHE A 94 -5.28 21.20 12.59
CA PHE A 94 -5.88 22.03 11.53
C PHE A 94 -5.17 23.37 11.38
N GLU A 95 -4.69 23.95 12.46
CA GLU A 95 -3.91 25.18 12.47
C GLU A 95 -2.60 24.99 11.71
N THR A 96 -1.89 23.91 12.02
CA THR A 96 -0.63 23.53 11.34
C THR A 96 -0.88 23.22 9.87
N ALA A 97 -1.92 22.43 9.55
CA ALA A 97 -2.28 22.12 8.17
C ALA A 97 -2.64 23.38 7.36
N ALA A 98 -3.36 24.34 7.97
CA ALA A 98 -3.73 25.59 7.33
C ALA A 98 -2.51 26.50 7.07
N GLN A 99 -1.49 26.45 7.93
CA GLN A 99 -0.24 27.17 7.72
C GLN A 99 0.61 26.54 6.62
N LEU A 100 0.77 25.21 6.63
CA LEU A 100 1.68 24.51 5.73
C LEU A 100 1.11 24.29 4.32
N ALA A 101 -0.18 23.98 4.22
CA ALA A 101 -0.80 23.60 2.95
C ALA A 101 -2.30 23.96 2.90
N PRO A 102 -2.66 25.26 2.93
CA PRO A 102 -4.06 25.70 3.04
C PRO A 102 -4.96 25.21 1.89
N ALA A 103 -4.39 24.97 0.71
CA ALA A 103 -5.12 24.53 -0.47
C ALA A 103 -5.12 23.00 -0.69
N ASN A 104 -4.48 22.21 0.18
CA ASN A 104 -4.41 20.76 0.02
C ASN A 104 -5.52 20.05 0.83
N PRO A 105 -6.48 19.40 0.17
CA PRO A 105 -7.55 18.66 0.86
C PRO A 105 -7.12 17.40 1.59
N TRP A 106 -5.87 16.94 1.43
CA TRP A 106 -5.37 15.75 2.10
C TRP A 106 -5.58 15.78 3.62
N PHE A 107 -5.31 16.91 4.28
CA PHE A 107 -5.45 17.01 5.73
C PHE A 107 -6.91 16.91 6.18
N ALA A 108 -7.84 17.47 5.41
CA ALA A 108 -9.27 17.37 5.67
C ALA A 108 -9.77 15.94 5.44
N TYR A 109 -9.35 15.27 4.36
CA TYR A 109 -9.70 13.86 4.14
C TYR A 109 -9.11 12.92 5.20
N HIS A 110 -7.89 13.17 5.67
CA HIS A 110 -7.26 12.38 6.72
C HIS A 110 -8.01 12.52 8.06
N ALA A 111 -8.42 13.74 8.41
CA ALA A 111 -9.29 13.97 9.57
C ALA A 111 -10.69 13.35 9.38
N ALA A 112 -11.27 13.45 8.18
CA ALA A 112 -12.56 12.84 7.87
C ALA A 112 -12.50 11.31 8.02
N ASN A 113 -11.40 10.68 7.60
CA ASN A 113 -11.20 9.25 7.80
C ASN A 113 -11.11 8.88 9.29
N HIS A 114 -10.43 9.70 10.09
CA HIS A 114 -10.40 9.50 11.55
C HIS A 114 -11.81 9.52 12.16
N GLU A 115 -12.63 10.52 11.82
CA GLU A 115 -14.00 10.63 12.30
C GLU A 115 -14.90 9.50 11.77
N ALA A 116 -14.67 9.06 10.53
CA ALA A 116 -15.40 7.96 9.90
C ALA A 116 -15.20 6.63 10.64
N ARG A 117 -14.06 6.47 11.31
CA ARG A 117 -13.78 5.28 12.13
C ARG A 117 -14.85 5.14 13.21
N LYS A 118 -15.64 4.07 13.09
CA LYS A 118 -16.81 3.75 13.94
C LYS A 118 -18.04 4.63 13.75
N ALA A 119 -18.05 5.61 12.85
CA ALA A 119 -19.25 6.40 12.54
C ALA A 119 -20.36 5.54 11.92
N CYS A 120 -19.97 4.53 11.13
CA CYS A 120 -20.88 3.59 10.51
C CYS A 120 -20.35 2.15 10.50
N SER A 121 -21.21 1.21 10.10
CA SER A 121 -20.80 -0.14 9.68
C SER A 121 -21.61 -0.61 8.49
N GLN A 122 -21.01 -1.48 7.69
CA GLN A 122 -21.72 -2.26 6.69
C GLN A 122 -22.17 -3.59 7.27
N ASN A 123 -23.41 -3.98 6.99
CA ASN A 123 -23.98 -5.28 7.32
C ASN A 123 -23.59 -6.32 6.24
N PRO A 124 -23.68 -7.64 6.53
CA PRO A 124 -23.34 -8.68 5.56
C PRO A 124 -24.19 -8.67 4.28
N ASP A 125 -25.40 -8.13 4.35
CA ASP A 125 -26.32 -7.97 3.21
C ASP A 125 -25.98 -6.75 2.33
N GLY A 126 -24.95 -5.98 2.70
CA GLY A 126 -24.51 -4.79 1.99
C GLY A 126 -25.19 -3.49 2.44
N THR A 127 -26.14 -3.54 3.37
CA THR A 127 -26.78 -2.34 3.95
C THR A 127 -25.86 -1.62 4.93
N TYR A 128 -26.16 -0.35 5.24
CA TYR A 128 -25.35 0.46 6.14
C TYR A 128 -26.11 0.87 7.40
N LYS A 129 -25.38 0.98 8.51
CA LYS A 129 -25.90 1.54 9.76
C LYS A 129 -24.99 2.67 10.22
N ILE A 130 -25.55 3.86 10.39
CA ILE A 130 -24.89 4.97 11.09
C ILE A 130 -25.01 4.69 12.58
N LYS A 131 -23.86 4.61 13.26
CA LYS A 131 -23.75 4.31 14.70
C LYS A 131 -23.64 5.57 15.54
N ASP A 132 -23.03 6.61 14.98
CA ASP A 132 -22.77 7.89 15.63
C ASP A 132 -23.07 9.00 14.62
N GLN A 133 -24.22 9.66 14.80
CA GLN A 133 -24.67 10.70 13.89
C GLN A 133 -23.77 11.93 13.97
N GLU A 134 -23.29 12.28 15.15
CA GLU A 134 -22.46 13.48 15.35
C GLU A 134 -21.10 13.33 14.66
N ARG A 135 -20.48 12.14 14.77
CA ARG A 135 -19.30 11.80 13.98
C ARG A 135 -19.58 11.85 12.49
N MET A 136 -20.70 11.28 12.04
CA MET A 136 -21.06 11.32 10.63
C MET A 136 -21.17 12.77 10.11
N GLU A 137 -21.82 13.67 10.85
CA GLU A 137 -21.90 15.08 10.46
C GLU A 137 -20.52 15.74 10.40
N ARG A 138 -19.60 15.42 11.32
CA ARG A 138 -18.20 15.88 11.24
C ARG A 138 -17.49 15.35 10.00
N VAL A 139 -17.68 14.08 9.64
CA VAL A 139 -17.13 13.51 8.39
C VAL A 139 -17.62 14.29 7.19
N LEU A 140 -18.93 14.54 7.10
CA LEU A 140 -19.53 15.26 5.98
C LEU A 140 -19.07 16.72 5.91
N SER A 141 -18.96 17.40 7.05
CA SER A 141 -18.39 18.75 7.13
C SER A 141 -16.95 18.81 6.62
N LEU A 142 -16.11 17.84 7.01
CA LEU A 142 -14.72 17.75 6.56
C LEU A 142 -14.60 17.39 5.08
N LEU A 143 -15.46 16.50 4.56
CA LEU A 143 -15.54 16.19 3.12
C LEU A 143 -15.90 17.43 2.31
N ARG A 144 -16.87 18.22 2.77
CA ARG A 144 -17.31 19.45 2.11
C ARG A 144 -16.25 20.54 2.14
N LYS A 145 -15.54 20.67 3.27
CA LYS A 145 -14.37 21.54 3.36
C LYS A 145 -13.31 21.11 2.34
N ALA A 146 -13.05 19.81 2.25
CA ALA A 146 -12.07 19.25 1.31
C ALA A 146 -12.47 19.45 -0.16
N SER A 147 -13.76 19.33 -0.50
CA SER A 147 -14.24 19.50 -1.87
C SER A 147 -14.09 20.93 -2.40
N SER A 148 -13.96 21.92 -1.50
CA SER A 148 -13.66 23.31 -1.86
C SER A 148 -12.17 23.60 -2.16
N GLN A 149 -11.27 22.65 -1.92
CA GLN A 149 -9.82 22.81 -2.08
C GLN A 149 -9.32 22.17 -3.39
N THR A 150 -8.28 22.73 -4.01
CA THR A 150 -7.90 22.41 -5.40
C THR A 150 -6.58 21.63 -5.58
N GLY A 151 -5.73 21.51 -4.54
CA GLY A 151 -4.36 20.99 -4.64
C GLY A 151 -4.11 19.65 -3.95
N PHE A 152 -4.88 18.59 -4.28
CA PHE A 152 -4.73 17.30 -3.60
C PHE A 152 -3.37 16.65 -3.84
N GLU A 153 -2.58 16.50 -2.76
CA GLU A 153 -1.29 15.82 -2.74
C GLU A 153 -1.18 14.91 -1.51
N THR A 154 -0.79 13.65 -1.70
CA THR A 154 -0.78 12.64 -0.64
C THR A 154 0.48 12.64 0.23
N TYR A 155 1.47 13.48 -0.11
CA TYR A 155 2.82 13.64 0.51
C TYR A 155 3.68 12.38 0.66
N HIS A 156 3.07 11.20 0.70
CA HIS A 156 3.74 9.91 0.68
C HIS A 156 4.64 9.77 -0.54
N ALA A 157 4.21 10.38 -1.65
CA ALA A 157 4.92 10.30 -2.90
C ALA A 157 6.30 10.96 -2.86
N GLU A 158 6.28 12.17 -2.33
CA GLU A 158 7.46 12.94 -2.04
C GLU A 158 8.35 12.21 -1.01
N MET A 159 7.76 11.67 0.06
CA MET A 159 8.51 10.98 1.10
C MET A 159 9.15 9.67 0.62
N LEU A 160 8.49 8.91 -0.24
CA LEU A 160 9.07 7.74 -0.87
C LEU A 160 10.23 8.14 -1.80
N SER A 161 10.05 9.19 -2.59
CA SER A 161 11.10 9.73 -3.48
C SER A 161 12.34 10.14 -2.66
N ARG A 162 12.15 10.83 -1.53
CA ARG A 162 13.24 11.20 -0.59
C ARG A 162 13.94 9.97 0.00
N ARG A 163 13.20 8.91 0.35
CA ARG A 163 13.79 7.64 0.82
C ARG A 163 14.61 6.95 -0.26
N ILE A 164 14.06 6.82 -1.47
CA ILE A 164 14.75 6.18 -2.59
C ILE A 164 16.05 6.93 -2.90
N ALA A 165 16.02 8.27 -2.93
CA ALA A 165 17.20 9.09 -3.19
C ALA A 165 18.30 8.93 -2.12
N ALA A 166 17.94 8.58 -0.88
CA ALA A 166 18.92 8.33 0.19
C ALA A 166 19.54 6.93 0.14
N LEU A 167 18.93 5.98 -0.56
CA LEU A 167 19.38 4.58 -0.61
C LEU A 167 20.40 4.33 -1.73
N ARG A 168 21.44 3.54 -1.44
CA ARG A 168 22.45 3.13 -2.42
C ARG A 168 22.03 1.84 -3.12
N GLN A 169 22.30 1.76 -4.42
CA GLN A 169 21.97 0.60 -5.27
C GLN A 169 23.15 0.23 -6.19
N GLY A 170 24.40 0.38 -5.72
CA GLY A 170 25.59 0.22 -6.54
C GLY A 170 25.98 -1.24 -6.82
N ASN A 171 25.44 -2.20 -6.07
CA ASN A 171 25.64 -3.64 -6.26
C ASN A 171 24.39 -4.43 -5.80
N LEU A 172 24.41 -5.76 -5.94
CA LEU A 172 23.26 -6.61 -5.62
C LEU A 172 22.92 -6.57 -4.13
N LEU A 173 23.92 -6.61 -3.25
CA LEU A 173 23.70 -6.59 -1.81
C LEU A 173 23.12 -5.26 -1.34
N GLU A 174 23.64 -4.14 -1.84
CA GLU A 174 23.11 -2.79 -1.57
C GLU A 174 21.66 -2.65 -2.06
N THR A 175 21.34 -3.23 -3.22
CA THR A 175 19.97 -3.25 -3.76
C THR A 175 19.04 -4.05 -2.85
N LEU A 176 19.46 -5.23 -2.40
CA LEU A 176 18.67 -6.06 -1.48
C LEU A 176 18.49 -5.43 -0.09
N ASP A 177 19.51 -4.74 0.41
CA ASP A 177 19.47 -3.93 1.63
C ASP A 177 18.45 -2.79 1.50
N SER A 178 18.50 -2.07 0.37
CA SER A 178 17.59 -0.99 0.05
C SER A 178 16.14 -1.46 -0.08
N LEU A 179 15.89 -2.54 -0.82
CA LEU A 179 14.56 -3.13 -0.97
C LEU A 179 13.97 -3.55 0.39
N ASN A 180 14.80 -4.14 1.27
CA ASN A 180 14.36 -4.50 2.62
C ASN A 180 13.97 -3.26 3.45
N GLN A 181 14.74 -2.16 3.38
CA GLN A 181 14.34 -0.92 4.05
C GLN A 181 13.05 -0.34 3.47
N MET A 182 12.89 -0.38 2.15
CA MET A 182 11.70 0.13 1.48
C MET A 182 10.45 -0.69 1.84
N ALA A 183 10.54 -2.02 1.86
CA ALA A 183 9.44 -2.90 2.26
C ALA A 183 8.96 -2.62 3.70
N ASN A 184 9.89 -2.32 4.61
CA ASN A 184 9.57 -1.99 6.00
C ASN A 184 9.11 -0.53 6.18
N SER A 185 9.35 0.35 5.21
CA SER A 185 9.01 1.78 5.29
C SER A 185 7.54 2.11 4.99
N GLN A 186 6.73 1.13 4.58
CA GLN A 186 5.42 1.38 3.99
C GLN A 186 4.24 0.97 4.89
N LEU A 187 3.51 1.99 5.36
CA LEU A 187 2.05 1.99 5.26
C LEU A 187 1.72 2.87 4.06
N GLY A 188 1.03 2.31 3.07
CA GLY A 188 0.69 3.02 1.83
C GLY A 188 -0.19 4.24 2.12
N ALA A 189 0.07 5.36 1.43
CA ALA A 189 -0.66 6.64 1.59
C ALA A 189 -2.20 6.49 1.60
N LEU A 190 -2.71 5.51 0.86
CA LEU A 190 -4.14 5.29 0.68
C LEU A 190 -4.74 4.34 1.72
N THR A 191 -3.91 3.60 2.47
CA THR A 191 -4.38 2.84 3.64
C THR A 191 -4.92 3.76 4.75
N TYR A 192 -4.64 5.06 4.68
CA TYR A 192 -5.14 6.06 5.62
C TYR A 192 -6.55 6.57 5.30
N PHE A 193 -7.18 6.09 4.22
CA PHE A 193 -8.54 6.45 3.83
C PHE A 193 -9.50 5.25 3.81
N THR A 194 -9.23 4.21 4.59
CA THR A 194 -10.01 2.95 4.53
C THR A 194 -11.45 3.07 5.01
N ASP A 195 -11.75 3.99 5.93
CA ASP A 195 -13.07 4.13 6.55
C ASP A 195 -13.95 5.15 5.77
N LEU A 196 -13.32 6.10 5.08
CA LEU A 196 -14.01 7.18 4.38
C LEU A 196 -14.95 6.70 3.25
N PRO A 197 -14.59 5.71 2.40
CA PRO A 197 -15.52 5.12 1.43
C PRO A 197 -16.80 4.57 2.08
N SER A 198 -16.69 3.92 3.24
CA SER A 198 -17.85 3.38 3.94
C SER A 198 -18.76 4.48 4.48
N ALA A 199 -18.21 5.59 4.97
CA ALA A 199 -19.01 6.74 5.42
C ALA A 199 -19.76 7.41 4.25
N ILE A 200 -19.07 7.60 3.11
CA ILE A 200 -19.70 8.09 1.86
C ILE A 200 -20.85 7.18 1.44
N CYS A 201 -20.61 5.87 1.40
CA CYS A 201 -21.61 4.88 1.03
C CYS A 201 -22.79 4.84 2.02
N ALA A 202 -22.53 4.93 3.32
CA ALA A 202 -23.57 4.96 4.34
C ALA A 202 -24.48 6.18 4.18
N ARG A 203 -23.90 7.38 3.95
CA ARG A 203 -24.68 8.60 3.73
C ARG A 203 -25.50 8.53 2.45
N SER A 204 -24.92 8.06 1.36
CA SER A 204 -25.61 7.80 0.08
C SER A 204 -26.80 6.87 0.28
N TRP A 205 -26.58 5.74 0.97
CA TRP A 205 -27.61 4.75 1.23
C TRP A 205 -28.75 5.34 2.06
N THR A 206 -28.45 6.06 3.14
CA THR A 206 -29.48 6.73 3.96
C THR A 206 -30.29 7.75 3.16
N ALA A 207 -29.65 8.52 2.27
CA ALA A 207 -30.35 9.44 1.40
C ALA A 207 -31.31 8.71 0.44
N ALA A 208 -30.89 7.57 -0.10
CA ALA A 208 -31.74 6.73 -0.96
C ALA A 208 -32.91 6.07 -0.20
N GLU A 209 -32.69 5.57 1.01
CA GLU A 209 -33.76 5.00 1.85
C GLU A 209 -34.81 6.04 2.25
N THR A 210 -34.35 7.26 2.55
CA THR A 210 -35.23 8.38 2.95
C THR A 210 -35.80 9.17 1.77
N ARG A 211 -35.51 8.74 0.53
CA ARG A 211 -35.90 9.43 -0.72
C ARG A 211 -35.46 10.89 -0.78
N ASN A 212 -34.35 11.23 -0.13
CA ASN A 212 -33.79 12.58 -0.10
C ASN A 212 -32.77 12.78 -1.23
N ALA A 213 -33.26 13.22 -2.39
CA ALA A 213 -32.43 13.44 -3.57
C ALA A 213 -31.39 14.56 -3.39
N GLU A 214 -31.68 15.60 -2.60
CA GLU A 214 -30.76 16.70 -2.33
C GLU A 214 -29.56 16.22 -1.50
N ALA A 215 -29.82 15.51 -0.40
CA ALA A 215 -28.77 14.89 0.41
C ALA A 215 -27.90 13.92 -0.40
N PHE A 216 -28.50 13.19 -1.34
CA PHE A 216 -27.75 12.32 -2.25
C PHE A 216 -26.83 13.12 -3.19
N ARG A 217 -27.32 14.22 -3.79
CA ARG A 217 -26.51 15.06 -4.68
C ARG A 217 -25.33 15.70 -3.96
N GLU A 218 -25.53 16.16 -2.73
CA GLU A 218 -24.44 16.71 -1.91
C GLU A 218 -23.33 15.68 -1.70
N ILE A 219 -23.68 14.47 -1.21
CA ILE A 219 -22.66 13.44 -0.97
C ILE A 219 -22.05 12.91 -2.27
N SER A 220 -22.82 12.86 -3.37
CA SER A 220 -22.32 12.50 -4.69
C SER A 220 -21.29 13.51 -5.19
N HIS A 221 -21.53 14.82 -5.00
CA HIS A 221 -20.57 15.87 -5.33
C HIS A 221 -19.27 15.75 -4.50
N ASP A 222 -19.40 15.60 -3.19
CA ASP A 222 -18.24 15.48 -2.28
C ASP A 222 -17.44 14.19 -2.58
N ALA A 223 -18.12 13.08 -2.84
CA ALA A 223 -17.49 11.82 -3.28
C ALA A 223 -16.79 11.97 -4.63
N GLY A 224 -17.39 12.69 -5.58
CA GLY A 224 -16.78 12.99 -6.89
C GLY A 224 -15.48 13.76 -6.74
N SER A 225 -15.46 14.79 -5.88
CA SER A 225 -14.26 15.56 -5.55
C SER A 225 -13.18 14.72 -4.88
N PHE A 226 -13.56 13.86 -3.94
CA PHE A 226 -12.63 12.92 -3.29
C PHE A 226 -12.01 11.94 -4.29
N VAL A 227 -12.83 11.25 -5.09
CA VAL A 227 -12.37 10.30 -6.12
C VAL A 227 -11.48 11.00 -7.16
N LYS A 228 -11.86 12.20 -7.61
CA LYS A 228 -11.05 12.99 -8.55
C LYS A 228 -9.70 13.38 -7.95
N GLY A 229 -9.68 13.79 -6.68
CA GLY A 229 -8.45 14.07 -5.95
C GLY A 229 -7.55 12.84 -5.91
N LEU A 230 -8.08 11.71 -5.42
CA LEU A 230 -7.34 10.45 -5.36
C LEU A 230 -6.74 10.04 -6.73
N CYS A 231 -7.52 10.13 -7.80
CA CYS A 231 -7.08 9.77 -9.16
C CYS A 231 -6.05 10.75 -9.76
N LYS A 232 -6.00 12.00 -9.29
CA LYS A 232 -5.00 12.98 -9.71
C LYS A 232 -3.69 12.86 -8.95
N SER A 233 -3.72 12.30 -7.74
CA SER A 233 -2.51 12.11 -6.95
C SER A 233 -1.54 11.16 -7.63
N ARG A 234 -0.24 11.43 -7.46
CA ARG A 234 0.81 10.54 -7.93
C ARG A 234 0.67 9.20 -7.21
N VAL A 235 0.30 8.16 -7.97
CA VAL A 235 0.25 6.79 -7.47
C VAL A 235 1.65 6.19 -7.60
N GLU A 236 2.22 5.86 -6.45
CA GLU A 236 3.66 5.57 -6.32
C GLU A 236 3.99 4.08 -6.38
N THR A 237 3.05 3.26 -5.94
CA THR A 237 3.21 1.82 -5.82
C THR A 237 2.00 1.14 -6.41
N MET A 238 2.22 -0.05 -6.96
CA MET A 238 1.14 -0.91 -7.45
C MET A 238 0.10 -1.20 -6.35
N LEU A 239 0.54 -1.34 -5.09
CA LEU A 239 -0.35 -1.52 -3.95
C LEU A 239 -1.29 -0.31 -3.76
N ASN A 240 -0.76 0.91 -3.84
CA ASN A 240 -1.59 2.12 -3.76
C ASN A 240 -2.59 2.17 -4.93
N GLU A 241 -2.18 1.77 -6.15
CA GLU A 241 -3.11 1.70 -7.28
C GLU A 241 -4.27 0.71 -7.03
N VAL A 242 -3.96 -0.47 -6.48
CA VAL A 242 -4.99 -1.46 -6.14
C VAL A 242 -5.94 -0.93 -5.06
N ILE A 243 -5.42 -0.27 -4.02
CA ILE A 243 -6.24 0.34 -2.96
C ILE A 243 -7.14 1.44 -3.55
N LEU A 244 -6.58 2.31 -4.40
CA LEU A 244 -7.32 3.36 -5.11
C LEU A 244 -8.49 2.77 -5.88
N LEU A 245 -8.24 1.75 -6.71
CA LEU A 245 -9.27 1.09 -7.50
C LEU A 245 -10.35 0.44 -6.62
N GLY A 246 -9.95 -0.10 -5.46
CA GLY A 246 -10.88 -0.60 -4.45
C GLY A 246 -11.83 0.49 -3.93
N HIS A 247 -11.27 1.63 -3.49
CA HIS A 247 -12.06 2.76 -3.01
C HIS A 247 -13.02 3.30 -4.08
N VAL A 248 -12.51 3.54 -5.29
CA VAL A 248 -13.33 4.03 -6.41
C VAL A 248 -14.44 3.04 -6.72
N SER A 249 -14.13 1.74 -6.81
CA SER A 249 -15.13 0.71 -7.12
C SER A 249 -16.24 0.60 -6.07
N VAL A 250 -15.90 0.70 -4.78
CA VAL A 250 -16.90 0.64 -3.71
C VAL A 250 -17.84 1.84 -3.80
N ILE A 251 -17.27 3.04 -3.90
CA ILE A 251 -18.01 4.30 -3.97
C ILE A 251 -18.90 4.33 -5.21
N SER A 252 -18.34 4.06 -6.40
CA SER A 252 -19.08 4.15 -7.65
C SER A 252 -20.18 3.10 -7.77
N LYS A 253 -20.00 1.91 -7.20
CA LYS A 253 -21.05 0.88 -7.18
C LYS A 253 -22.23 1.31 -6.31
N GLN A 254 -21.95 1.80 -5.09
CA GLN A 254 -23.00 2.21 -4.17
C GLN A 254 -23.76 3.43 -4.72
N LEU A 255 -23.06 4.49 -5.13
CA LEU A 255 -23.69 5.72 -5.63
C LEU A 255 -24.50 5.47 -6.90
N ALA A 256 -24.07 4.56 -7.79
CA ALA A 256 -24.86 4.19 -8.96
C ALA A 256 -26.18 3.50 -8.59
N ALA A 257 -26.16 2.59 -7.61
CA ALA A 257 -27.35 1.88 -7.15
C ALA A 257 -28.33 2.83 -6.43
N ASP A 258 -27.81 3.71 -5.58
CA ASP A 258 -28.60 4.68 -4.83
C ASP A 258 -29.21 5.76 -5.75
N ALA A 259 -28.46 6.25 -6.74
CA ALA A 259 -29.00 7.14 -7.77
C ALA A 259 -30.13 6.48 -8.57
N GLN A 260 -29.96 5.21 -8.94
CA GLN A 260 -30.99 4.44 -9.64
C GLN A 260 -32.27 4.33 -8.80
N LYS A 261 -32.13 4.01 -7.51
CA LYS A 261 -33.25 3.92 -6.56
C LYS A 261 -34.01 5.23 -6.42
N LEU A 262 -33.31 6.37 -6.53
CA LEU A 262 -33.90 7.72 -6.47
C LEU A 262 -34.44 8.22 -7.82
N GLY A 263 -34.26 7.48 -8.92
CA GLY A 263 -34.65 7.94 -10.26
C GLY A 263 -33.76 9.03 -10.84
N LEU A 264 -32.53 9.18 -10.33
CA LEU A 264 -31.56 10.20 -10.76
C LEU A 264 -30.71 9.65 -11.91
N THR A 265 -31.19 9.82 -13.14
CA THR A 265 -30.62 9.19 -14.34
C THR A 265 -29.22 9.70 -14.70
N GLU A 266 -28.95 11.00 -14.54
CA GLU A 266 -27.63 11.59 -14.83
C GLU A 266 -26.55 11.08 -13.86
N GLU A 267 -26.83 11.16 -12.55
CA GLU A 267 -25.93 10.70 -11.51
C GLU A 267 -25.71 9.17 -11.58
N HIS A 268 -26.76 8.41 -11.87
CA HIS A 268 -26.63 6.97 -12.15
C HIS A 268 -25.71 6.72 -13.34
N GLY A 269 -25.92 7.42 -14.47
CA GLY A 269 -25.10 7.28 -15.67
C GLY A 269 -23.62 7.59 -15.41
N MET A 270 -23.34 8.66 -14.66
CA MET A 270 -21.98 9.05 -14.27
C MET A 270 -21.27 7.97 -13.46
N TRP A 271 -21.88 7.51 -12.36
CA TRP A 271 -21.26 6.51 -11.47
C TRP A 271 -21.23 5.12 -12.09
N ASN A 272 -22.27 4.73 -12.82
CA ASN A 272 -22.29 3.46 -13.55
C ASN A 272 -21.24 3.43 -14.68
N GLY A 273 -21.02 4.56 -15.37
CA GLY A 273 -19.95 4.67 -16.36
C GLY A 273 -18.54 4.47 -15.78
N ILE A 274 -18.32 4.78 -14.50
CA ILE A 274 -17.09 4.42 -13.79
C ILE A 274 -17.03 2.91 -13.55
N ASN A 275 -18.12 2.28 -13.08
CA ASN A 275 -18.19 0.83 -12.85
C ASN A 275 -17.92 0.02 -14.13
N VAL A 276 -18.53 0.43 -15.25
CA VAL A 276 -18.33 -0.22 -16.55
C VAL A 276 -16.85 -0.15 -16.95
N ARG A 277 -16.23 1.03 -16.88
CA ARG A 277 -14.80 1.18 -17.18
C ARG A 277 -13.90 0.35 -16.26
N LEU A 278 -14.23 0.27 -14.97
CA LEU A 278 -13.47 -0.58 -14.03
C LEU A 278 -13.62 -2.07 -14.35
N ALA A 279 -14.81 -2.51 -14.75
CA ALA A 279 -15.07 -3.89 -15.17
C ALA A 279 -14.34 -4.25 -16.47
N ASP A 280 -14.35 -3.35 -17.46
CA ASP A 280 -13.62 -3.55 -18.72
C ASP A 280 -12.11 -3.57 -18.49
N ASN A 281 -11.59 -2.63 -17.69
CA ASN A 281 -10.20 -2.66 -17.25
C ASN A 281 -9.87 -3.95 -16.50
N ARG A 282 -10.79 -4.53 -15.72
CA ARG A 282 -10.55 -5.81 -15.04
C ARG A 282 -10.48 -6.98 -16.03
N LYS A 283 -11.36 -7.01 -17.04
CA LYS A 283 -11.32 -8.02 -18.11
C LYS A 283 -10.03 -7.94 -18.91
N ASP A 284 -9.63 -6.73 -19.32
CA ASP A 284 -8.37 -6.50 -20.03
C ASP A 284 -7.16 -6.90 -19.16
N ARG A 285 -7.15 -6.51 -17.89
CA ARG A 285 -6.11 -6.97 -16.95
C ARG A 285 -6.03 -8.48 -16.87
N ALA A 286 -7.17 -9.19 -16.85
CA ALA A 286 -7.20 -10.64 -16.75
C ALA A 286 -6.52 -11.36 -17.94
N THR A 287 -6.44 -10.75 -19.13
CA THR A 287 -5.80 -11.35 -20.31
C THR A 287 -4.29 -11.08 -20.38
N ARG A 288 -3.76 -10.12 -19.63
CA ARG A 288 -2.34 -9.75 -19.67
C ARG A 288 -1.45 -10.84 -19.08
N MET A 289 -0.40 -11.22 -19.79
CA MET A 289 0.57 -12.24 -19.39
C MET A 289 1.90 -11.61 -19.01
N LEU A 290 2.64 -12.23 -18.09
CA LEU A 290 4.02 -11.86 -17.77
C LEU A 290 4.89 -12.05 -19.01
N ARG A 291 5.70 -11.04 -19.35
CA ARG A 291 6.69 -11.14 -20.42
C ARG A 291 8.11 -11.02 -19.87
N VAL A 292 8.97 -11.95 -20.27
CA VAL A 292 10.40 -11.98 -19.95
C VAL A 292 11.16 -12.09 -21.26
N ASP A 293 12.14 -11.22 -21.48
CA ASP A 293 12.91 -11.13 -22.73
C ASP A 293 11.99 -11.02 -23.98
N GLY A 294 10.87 -10.30 -23.83
CA GLY A 294 9.87 -10.10 -24.89
C GLY A 294 8.98 -11.31 -25.19
N LYS A 295 9.16 -12.44 -24.51
CA LYS A 295 8.35 -13.66 -24.68
C LYS A 295 7.42 -13.86 -23.50
N GLU A 296 6.28 -14.50 -23.75
CA GLU A 296 5.40 -14.92 -22.67
C GLU A 296 6.12 -15.94 -21.79
N ALA A 297 6.17 -15.66 -20.49
CA ALA A 297 6.88 -16.48 -19.54
C ALA A 297 5.91 -17.38 -18.78
N ASP A 298 6.20 -18.68 -18.75
CA ASP A 298 5.51 -19.62 -17.86
C ASP A 298 6.03 -19.41 -16.43
N ARG A 299 5.19 -18.82 -15.59
CA ARG A 299 5.52 -18.43 -14.20
C ARG A 299 6.11 -19.57 -13.35
N LEU A 300 5.71 -20.81 -13.61
CA LEU A 300 6.16 -21.97 -12.83
C LEU A 300 7.50 -22.53 -13.32
N LYS A 301 7.92 -22.15 -14.53
CA LYS A 301 9.14 -22.67 -15.17
C LYS A 301 10.24 -21.63 -15.27
N GLU A 302 9.88 -20.36 -15.43
CA GLU A 302 10.83 -19.29 -15.77
C GLU A 302 11.04 -18.26 -14.67
N GLY A 303 10.21 -18.28 -13.62
CA GLY A 303 10.28 -17.32 -12.52
C GLY A 303 10.35 -17.97 -11.14
N PRO A 304 10.63 -17.15 -10.11
CA PRO A 304 10.54 -17.57 -8.72
C PRO A 304 9.09 -17.98 -8.37
N TRP A 305 8.90 -19.25 -7.98
CA TRP A 305 7.60 -19.86 -7.66
C TRP A 305 6.91 -19.27 -6.41
N MET A 306 7.64 -18.97 -5.34
CA MET A 306 7.17 -18.30 -4.12
C MET A 306 6.77 -16.85 -4.38
N LEU A 307 7.44 -16.18 -5.32
CA LEU A 307 7.14 -14.81 -5.72
C LEU A 307 6.19 -14.74 -6.93
N SER A 308 5.77 -15.88 -7.48
CA SER A 308 5.01 -15.97 -8.72
C SER A 308 3.69 -15.19 -8.68
N SER A 309 3.01 -15.16 -7.52
CA SER A 309 1.77 -14.39 -7.32
C SER A 309 2.00 -12.88 -7.40
N SER A 310 3.14 -12.40 -6.89
CA SER A 310 3.52 -10.98 -6.93
C SER A 310 4.00 -10.57 -8.32
N LEU A 311 4.75 -11.46 -8.99
CA LEU A 311 5.17 -11.27 -10.39
C LEU A 311 3.98 -11.26 -11.35
N GLU A 312 2.93 -12.04 -11.08
CA GLU A 312 1.70 -12.02 -11.86
C GLU A 312 0.90 -10.73 -11.63
N ALA A 313 0.92 -10.17 -10.42
CA ALA A 313 0.21 -8.93 -10.14
C ALA A 313 0.72 -7.76 -10.99
N GLY A 314 2.02 -7.69 -11.30
CA GLY A 314 2.62 -6.64 -12.13
C GLY A 314 1.94 -6.45 -13.51
N PRO A 315 1.97 -7.47 -14.39
CA PRO A 315 1.21 -7.55 -15.63
C PRO A 315 -0.27 -7.22 -15.50
N LYS A 316 -0.89 -7.69 -14.42
CA LYS A 316 -2.32 -7.52 -14.18
C LYS A 316 -2.65 -6.11 -13.69
N VAL A 317 -1.70 -5.27 -13.29
CA VAL A 317 -2.00 -3.91 -12.83
C VAL A 317 -1.43 -2.88 -13.83
N ALA A 318 -0.18 -3.01 -14.24
CA ALA A 318 0.46 -2.08 -15.16
C ALA A 318 -0.01 -2.27 -16.61
N LYS A 319 -0.39 -1.17 -17.29
CA LYS A 319 -0.70 -1.18 -18.74
C LYS A 319 0.53 -1.50 -19.58
N SER A 320 1.67 -0.92 -19.22
CA SER A 320 2.97 -1.19 -19.83
C SER A 320 3.83 -1.91 -18.81
N GLN A 321 4.12 -3.18 -19.05
CA GLN A 321 5.07 -3.92 -18.22
C GLN A 321 6.48 -3.38 -18.48
N PRO A 322 7.31 -3.18 -17.45
CA PRO A 322 8.73 -2.98 -17.67
C PRO A 322 9.29 -4.21 -18.40
N VAL A 323 10.28 -3.99 -19.27
CA VAL A 323 10.97 -5.11 -19.95
C VAL A 323 11.75 -5.85 -18.87
N LEU A 324 11.23 -7.01 -18.47
CA LEU A 324 11.91 -7.91 -17.56
C LEU A 324 12.84 -8.82 -18.35
N THR A 325 14.05 -8.97 -17.86
CA THR A 325 15.03 -9.93 -18.36
C THR A 325 15.14 -11.11 -17.40
N ARG A 326 15.69 -12.23 -17.86
CA ARG A 326 16.03 -13.34 -16.95
C ARG A 326 16.98 -12.93 -15.81
N ALA A 327 17.84 -11.93 -16.04
CA ALA A 327 18.72 -11.42 -15.00
C ALA A 327 17.95 -10.78 -13.84
N ASP A 328 16.84 -10.10 -14.13
CA ASP A 328 15.98 -9.46 -13.12
C ASP A 328 15.27 -10.48 -12.22
N LEU A 329 15.04 -11.70 -12.73
CA LEU A 329 14.40 -12.79 -11.99
C LEU A 329 15.41 -13.59 -11.14
N LYS A 330 16.70 -13.51 -11.45
CA LYS A 330 17.77 -14.29 -10.78
C LYS A 330 17.76 -14.13 -9.26
N PRO A 331 17.62 -12.93 -8.67
CA PRO A 331 17.63 -12.79 -7.20
C PRO A 331 16.50 -13.57 -6.52
N GLY A 332 15.28 -13.53 -7.09
CA GLY A 332 14.15 -14.28 -6.57
C GLY A 332 14.35 -15.79 -6.71
N ILE A 333 14.88 -16.23 -7.85
CA ILE A 333 15.20 -17.66 -8.08
C ILE A 333 16.24 -18.14 -7.05
N LEU A 334 17.30 -17.37 -6.82
CA LEU A 334 18.32 -17.67 -5.81
C LEU A 334 17.73 -17.73 -4.40
N GLN A 335 16.83 -16.80 -4.04
CA GLN A 335 16.12 -16.82 -2.75
C GLN A 335 15.40 -18.14 -2.54
N GLU A 336 14.69 -18.62 -3.56
CA GLU A 336 13.89 -19.84 -3.46
C GLU A 336 14.73 -21.10 -3.36
N HIS A 337 15.79 -21.20 -4.18
CA HIS A 337 16.74 -22.29 -4.07
C HIS A 337 17.35 -22.34 -2.65
N ALA A 338 17.66 -21.18 -2.10
CA ALA A 338 18.27 -21.07 -0.78
C ALA A 338 17.29 -21.41 0.35
N VAL A 339 16.01 -21.06 0.23
CA VAL A 339 14.95 -21.47 1.18
C VAL A 339 14.64 -22.98 1.04
N LEU A 340 14.44 -23.48 -0.18
CA LEU A 340 14.15 -24.89 -0.45
C LEU A 340 15.30 -25.81 -0.01
N SER A 341 16.56 -25.42 -0.25
CA SER A 341 17.72 -26.21 0.19
C SER A 341 17.76 -26.37 1.72
N ARG A 342 17.34 -25.36 2.49
CA ARG A 342 17.20 -25.48 3.95
C ARG A 342 16.09 -26.42 4.36
N PHE A 343 14.91 -26.31 3.75
CA PHE A 343 13.81 -27.22 4.04
C PHE A 343 14.17 -28.68 3.71
N LEU A 344 14.84 -28.90 2.58
CA LEU A 344 15.33 -30.23 2.21
C LEU A 344 16.40 -30.72 3.17
N ALA A 345 17.38 -29.88 3.54
CA ALA A 345 18.40 -30.24 4.53
C ALA A 345 17.78 -30.61 5.88
N LEU A 346 16.81 -29.82 6.38
CA LEU A 346 16.07 -30.13 7.60
C LEU A 346 15.29 -31.43 7.49
N ALA A 347 14.58 -31.65 6.38
CA ALA A 347 13.85 -32.89 6.12
C ALA A 347 14.80 -34.11 6.09
N THR A 348 15.98 -33.97 5.47
CA THR A 348 17.01 -35.01 5.47
C THR A 348 17.51 -35.28 6.89
N TRP A 349 17.78 -34.25 7.69
CA TRP A 349 18.20 -34.43 9.09
C TRP A 349 17.13 -35.10 9.95
N LEU A 350 15.85 -34.73 9.78
CA LEU A 350 14.73 -35.36 10.47
C LEU A 350 14.58 -36.82 10.06
N LEU A 351 14.76 -37.13 8.77
CA LEU A 351 14.70 -38.51 8.27
C LEU A 351 15.87 -39.34 8.82
N VAL A 352 17.08 -38.79 8.86
CA VAL A 352 18.25 -39.44 9.47
C VAL A 352 18.01 -39.68 10.97
N ALA A 353 17.47 -38.70 11.70
CA ALA A 353 17.14 -38.84 13.12
C ALA A 353 16.05 -39.90 13.36
N ALA A 354 15.03 -39.97 12.50
CA ALA A 354 13.98 -40.98 12.58
C ALA A 354 14.52 -42.39 12.33
N VAL A 355 15.40 -42.56 11.34
CA VAL A 355 16.07 -43.84 11.06
C VAL A 355 16.95 -44.25 12.25
N MET A 356 17.77 -43.34 12.77
CA MET A 356 18.60 -43.63 13.95
C MET A 356 17.76 -43.96 15.19
N GLY A 357 16.66 -43.25 15.42
CA GLY A 357 15.74 -43.54 16.52
C GLY A 357 15.07 -44.91 16.39
N ALA A 358 14.67 -45.29 15.17
CA ALA A 358 14.14 -46.63 14.91
C ALA A 358 15.20 -47.71 15.17
N THR A 359 16.45 -47.52 14.75
CA THR A 359 17.54 -48.49 15.01
C THR A 359 17.97 -48.63 16.47
N VAL A 360 17.61 -47.69 17.34
CA VAL A 360 17.87 -47.78 18.79
C VAL A 360 16.74 -48.51 19.52
N LEU A 361 15.54 -48.57 18.93
CA LEU A 361 14.36 -49.23 19.49
C LEU A 361 14.23 -50.70 19.09
N TYR A 362 14.96 -51.14 18.06
CA TYR A 362 15.13 -52.53 17.63
C TYR A 362 16.49 -53.05 18.06
#